data_AF-D0Z0F2-F1
#
_entry.id   AF-D0Z0F2-F1
#
_cell.length_a   1.000
_cell.length_b   1.000
_cell.length_c   1.000
_cell.angle_alpha   90.00
_cell.angle_beta   90.00
_cell.angle_gamma   90.00
#
_symmetry.space_group_name_H-M   'P 1'
#
loop_
_entity.id
_entity.type
_entity.pdbx_description
1 polymer ?
#
loop_
_entity_poly.entity_id
_entity_poly.type
_entity_poly.pdbx_seq_one_letter_code
_entity_poly.pdbx_strand_id
1 'polypeptide(L)' 'MVGEITNMVTGGAKRILADKGYDFDMATPAVVSGRGHTITHKCEGAVIIMPFESDYGRAFIEICFD' A
#
# COMPACT_ATOMS: atom_id res chain seq x y z
N MET A 1 -11.92 -2.90 9.74
CA MET A 1 -12.14 -1.88 8.70
C MET A 1 -10.87 -1.51 7.92
N VAL A 2 -9.87 -0.79 8.47
CA VAL A 2 -8.68 -0.38 7.68
C VAL A 2 -7.92 -1.59 7.11
N GLY A 3 -7.67 -2.62 7.92
CA GLY A 3 -7.00 -3.85 7.44
C GLY A 3 -7.79 -4.63 6.39
N GLU A 4 -9.13 -4.56 6.40
CA GLU A 4 -9.96 -5.21 5.36
C GLU A 4 -9.86 -4.45 4.03
N ILE A 5 -9.82 -3.12 4.08
CA ILE A 5 -9.56 -2.28 2.89
C ILE A 5 -8.19 -2.60 2.32
N THR A 6 -7.15 -2.68 3.17
CA THR A 6 -5.80 -3.07 2.73
C THR A 6 -5.81 -4.43 2.04
N ASN A 7 -6.45 -5.44 2.63
CA ASN A 7 -6.54 -6.77 2.02
C ASN A 7 -7.23 -6.77 0.65
N MET A 8 -8.33 -6.01 0.49
CA MET A 8 -9.04 -5.91 -0.78
C MET A 8 -8.20 -5.22 -1.86
N VAL A 9 -7.51 -4.12 -1.51
CA VAL A 9 -6.66 -3.38 -2.45
C VAL A 9 -5.46 -4.23 -2.89
N THR A 10 -4.75 -4.84 -1.94
CA THR A 10 -3.56 -5.66 -2.26
C THR A 10 -3.95 -6.93 -3.02
N GLY A 11 -5.05 -7.59 -2.66
CA GLY A 11 -5.53 -8.78 -3.39
C GLY A 11 -5.93 -8.48 -4.84
N GLY A 12 -6.61 -7.36 -5.08
CA GLY A 12 -6.95 -6.90 -6.43
C GLY A 12 -5.70 -6.55 -7.26
N ALA A 13 -4.75 -5.83 -6.65
CA ALA A 13 -3.49 -5.49 -7.28
C ALA A 13 -2.66 -6.73 -7.64
N LYS A 14 -2.55 -7.71 -6.73
CA LYS A 14 -1.87 -8.99 -6.98
C LYS A 14 -2.45 -9.71 -8.18
N ARG A 15 -3.78 -9.80 -8.30
CA ARG A 15 -4.43 -10.45 -9.44
C ARG A 15 -4.05 -9.79 -10.77
N ILE A 16 -4.17 -8.46 -10.84
CA ILE A 16 -3.89 -7.70 -12.07
C ILE A 16 -2.41 -7.80 -12.47
N LEU A 17 -1.51 -7.80 -11.49
CA LEU A 17 -0.07 -7.88 -11.74
C LEU A 17 0.38 -9.32 -12.08
N ALA A 18 -0.22 -10.34 -11.45
CA ALA A 18 0.01 -11.73 -11.80
C ALA A 18 -0.44 -12.03 -13.25
N ASP A 19 -1.58 -11.47 -13.69
CA ASP A 19 -2.04 -11.56 -15.08
C ASP A 19 -1.04 -10.94 -16.08
N LYS A 20 -0.16 -10.03 -15.62
CA LYS A 20 0.90 -9.40 -16.41
C LYS A 20 2.26 -10.10 -16.27
N GLY A 21 2.34 -11.22 -15.54
CA GLY A 21 3.57 -11.98 -15.32
C GLY A 21 4.41 -11.53 -14.13
N TYR A 22 3.89 -10.66 -13.27
CA TYR A 22 4.56 -10.24 -12.03
C TYR A 22 3.93 -10.98 -10.84
N ASP A 23 4.61 -12.02 -10.34
CA ASP A 23 4.17 -12.75 -9.15
C ASP A 23 4.92 -12.27 -7.90
N PHE A 24 4.19 -12.03 -6.81
CA PHE A 24 4.75 -11.62 -5.53
C PHE A 24 3.91 -12.15 -4.37
N ASP A 25 4.59 -12.45 -3.26
CA ASP A 25 3.98 -12.93 -2.04
C ASP A 25 3.47 -11.77 -1.17
N MET A 26 2.27 -11.96 -0.60
CA MET A 26 1.68 -10.99 0.32
C MET A 26 2.05 -11.37 1.75
N ALA A 27 2.59 -10.41 2.50
CA ALA A 27 2.72 -10.53 3.96
C ALA A 27 1.41 -10.15 4.67
N THR A 28 1.29 -10.52 5.94
CA THR A 28 0.14 -10.15 6.78
C THR A 28 0.12 -8.62 6.98
N PRO A 29 -1.03 -7.94 6.77
CA PRO A 29 -1.11 -6.50 6.93
C PRO A 29 -0.87 -6.09 8.39
N ALA A 30 -0.16 -4.98 8.59
CA ALA A 30 0.04 -4.35 9.89
C ALA A 30 -0.71 -3.01 9.94
N VAL A 31 -1.31 -2.69 11.09
CA VAL A 31 -2.00 -1.41 11.32
C VAL A 31 -1.21 -0.62 12.36
N VAL A 32 -0.80 0.59 11.99
CA VAL A 32 -0.12 1.55 12.88
C VAL A 32 -1.10 2.66 13.23
N SER A 33 -1.13 3.07 14.50
CA SER A 33 -2.02 4.14 14.99
C SER A 33 -1.22 5.15 15.82
N GLY A 34 -1.32 6.42 15.47
CA GLY A 34 -0.63 7.52 16.14
C GLY A 34 -0.84 8.83 15.39
N ARG A 35 -0.98 9.95 16.09
CA ARG A 35 -1.21 11.25 15.42
C ARG A 35 0.09 11.71 14.76
N GLY A 36 0.06 11.95 13.45
CA GLY A 36 1.23 12.43 12.70
C GLY A 36 2.36 11.41 12.55
N HIS A 37 2.06 10.12 12.67
CA HIS A 37 3.06 9.09 12.38
C HIS A 37 3.43 9.11 10.90
N THR A 38 4.67 8.74 10.59
CA THR A 38 5.16 8.58 9.23
C THR A 38 5.60 7.13 9.01
N ILE A 39 5.47 6.68 7.77
CA ILE A 39 5.97 5.37 7.34
C ILE A 39 7.16 5.66 6.43
N THR A 40 8.27 4.93 6.64
CA THR A 40 9.47 5.06 5.80
C THR A 40 9.83 3.69 5.26
N HIS A 41 9.77 3.55 3.95
CA HIS A 41 10.19 2.34 3.25
C HIS A 41 11.72 2.21 3.34
N LYS A 42 12.20 1.09 3.88
CA LYS A 42 13.63 0.74 3.90
C LYS A 42 13.94 -0.18 2.70
N CYS A 43 13.84 0.37 1.50
CA CYS A 43 14.19 -0.31 0.24
C CYS A 43 15.23 0.54 -0.52
N GLU A 44 16.08 -0.10 -1.33
CA GLU A 44 16.99 0.62 -2.25
C GLU A 44 16.29 1.03 -3.55
N GLY A 45 15.16 0.39 -3.85
CA GLY A 45 14.33 0.63 -5.02
C GLY A 45 13.53 1.95 -5.00
N ALA A 46 12.87 2.24 -6.12
CA ALA A 46 12.05 3.43 -6.27
C ALA A 46 10.75 3.34 -5.45
N VAL A 47 10.46 4.38 -4.67
CA VAL A 47 9.19 4.52 -3.93
C VAL A 47 8.24 5.40 -4.73
N ILE A 48 7.09 4.86 -5.10
CA ILE A 48 6.00 5.56 -5.77
C ILE A 48 4.97 5.99 -4.72
N ILE A 49 4.67 7.28 -4.65
CA ILE A 49 3.69 7.84 -3.72
C ILE A 49 2.53 8.46 -4.50
N MET A 50 1.30 8.08 -4.15
CA MET A 50 0.06 8.59 -4.73
C MET A 50 -0.82 9.24 -3.65
N PRO A 51 -0.98 10.57 -3.65
CA PRO A 51 -1.87 11.26 -2.73
C PRO A 51 -3.32 11.21 -3.22
N PHE A 52 -4.25 11.07 -2.27
CA PHE A 52 -5.69 11.16 -2.46
C PHE A 52 -6.25 12.25 -1.55
N GLU A 53 -7.04 13.16 -2.11
CA GLU A 53 -7.69 14.23 -1.36
C GLU A 53 -9.21 14.08 -1.42
N SER A 54 -9.87 14.41 -0.32
CA SER A 54 -11.33 14.45 -0.20
C SER A 54 -11.74 15.53 0.78
N ASP A 55 -13.03 15.86 0.81
CA ASP A 55 -13.60 16.81 1.79
C ASP A 55 -13.37 16.38 3.25
N TYR A 56 -13.10 15.09 3.48
CA TYR A 56 -12.89 14.50 4.81
C TYR A 56 -11.42 14.36 5.19
N GLY A 57 -10.49 14.75 4.31
CA GLY A 57 -9.05 14.70 4.56
C GLY A 57 -8.24 14.05 3.43
N ARG A 58 -6.98 13.74 3.74
CA ARG A 58 -6.00 13.22 2.79
C ARG A 58 -5.58 11.79 3.15
N ALA A 59 -5.38 10.97 2.14
CA ALA A 59 -4.80 9.63 2.25
C ALA A 59 -3.62 9.51 1.28
N PHE A 60 -2.69 8.61 1.58
CA PHE A 60 -1.52 8.36 0.75
C PHE A 60 -1.39 6.85 0.52
N ILE A 61 -1.13 6.46 -0.72
CA ILE A 61 -0.73 5.09 -1.07
C ILE A 61 0.72 5.13 -1.50
N GLU A 62 1.55 4.29 -0.88
CA GLU A 62 2.97 4.16 -1.18
C GLU A 62 3.26 2.74 -1.66
N ILE A 63 4.07 2.61 -2.72
CA ILE A 63 4.46 1.34 -3.32
C ILE A 63 5.98 1.36 -3.55
N CYS A 64 6.68 0.34 -3.07
CA CYS A 64 8.09 0.09 -3.39
C CYS A 64 8.22 -1.35 -3.86
N PHE A 65 8.99 -1.58 -4.93
CA PHE A 65 9.42 -2.90 -5.36
C PHE A 65 10.94 -2.97 -5.21
N ASP A 66 11.41 -3.97 -4.47
CA ASP A 66 12.81 -4.35 -4.28
C ASP A 66 12.89 -5.88 -4.46
#